data_AF-A0A7V1DTZ6-F1
#
_entry.id   AF-A0A7V1DTZ6-F1
#
_cell.length_a   1.000
_cell.length_b   1.000
_cell.length_c   1.000
_cell.angle_alpha   90.00
_cell.angle_beta   90.00
_cell.angle_gamma   90.00
#
_symmetry.space_group_name_H-M   'P 1'
#
loop_
_entity.id
_entity.type
_entity.pdbx_description
1 polymer ?
#
loop_
_entity_poly.entity_id
_entity_poly.type
_entity_poly.pdbx_seq_one_letter_code
_entity_poly.pdbx_strand_id
1 'polypeptide(L)' 'GREITSFDLRAGATLIAAALVAKGESIINEATQVDRGYEKIEERLQRLGADIRRVKD' A
#
# COMPACT_ATOMS: atom_id res chain seq x y z
N GLY A 1 13.50 -0.12 3.72
CA GLY A 1 12.14 -0.17 4.25
C GLY A 1 11.89 0.95 5.23
N ARG A 2 10.67 1.50 5.29
CA ARG A 2 10.26 2.53 6.24
C ARG A 2 8.78 2.39 6.57
N GLU A 3 8.40 2.77 7.79
CA GLU A 3 7.02 2.91 8.21
C GLU A 3 6.50 4.34 7.94
N ILE A 4 5.34 4.44 7.30
CA ILE A 4 4.75 5.71 6.83
C ILE A 4 3.24 5.67 7.04
N THR A 5 2.65 6.78 7.47
CA THR A 5 1.19 6.95 7.53
C THR A 5 0.70 7.76 6.33
N SER A 6 -0.30 7.25 5.60
CA SER A 6 -0.94 7.97 4.50
C SER A 6 -2.28 8.56 4.93
N PHE A 7 -2.47 9.87 4.74
CA PHE A 7 -3.71 10.57 5.09
C PHE A 7 -4.62 10.85 3.90
N ASP A 8 -4.20 10.49 2.67
CA ASP A 8 -4.91 10.83 1.44
C ASP A 8 -4.96 9.64 0.45
N LEU A 9 -6.03 9.59 -0.35
CA LEU A 9 -6.29 8.57 -1.35
C LEU A 9 -5.17 8.48 -2.41
N ARG A 10 -4.80 9.61 -3.02
CA ARG A 10 -3.81 9.65 -4.10
C ARG A 10 -2.39 9.52 -3.56
N ALA A 11 -2.13 10.12 -2.40
CA ALA A 11 -0.86 9.94 -1.71
C ALA A 11 -0.62 8.46 -1.36
N GLY A 12 -1.64 7.76 -0.88
CA GLY A 12 -1.53 6.34 -0.51
C GLY A 12 -1.22 5.43 -1.70
N ALA A 13 -1.90 5.62 -2.84
CA ALA A 13 -1.56 4.87 -4.05
C ALA A 13 -0.12 5.14 -4.53
N THR A 14 0.34 6.39 -4.45
CA THR A 14 1.71 6.77 -4.80
C THR A 14 2.73 6.11 -3.86
N LEU A 15 2.44 6.08 -2.55
CA LEU A 15 3.28 5.42 -1.55
C LEU A 15 3.36 3.91 -1.76
N ILE A 16 2.25 3.26 -2.13
CA ILE A 16 2.25 1.83 -2.48
C ILE A 16 3.18 1.58 -3.66
N ALA A 17 3.08 2.36 -4.75
CA ALA A 17 3.96 2.22 -5.89
C ALA A 17 5.44 2.44 -5.52
N ALA A 18 5.74 3.43 -4.68
CA ALA A 18 7.09 3.68 -4.19
C ALA A 18 7.61 2.53 -3.30
N ALA A 19 6.76 1.97 -2.43
CA ALA A 19 7.10 0.86 -1.55
C ALA A 19 7.42 -0.42 -2.33
N LEU A 20 6.73 -0.68 -3.44
CA LEU A 20 6.98 -1.85 -4.30
C LEU A 20 8.35 -1.81 -4.99
N VAL A 21 8.93 -0.62 -5.21
CA VAL A 21 10.26 -0.45 -5.82
C VAL A 21 11.35 -0.29 -4.75
N ALA A 22 10.98 0.09 -3.53
CA ALA A 22 11.92 0.31 -2.44
C ALA A 22 12.59 -1.00 -1.98
N LYS A 23 13.85 -0.90 -1.56
CA LYS A 23 14.56 -2.04 -0.95
C LYS A 23 14.09 -2.26 0.50
N GLY A 24 13.79 -3.51 0.83
CA GLY A 24 13.34 -3.94 2.16
C GLY A 24 11.85 -3.72 2.41
N GLU A 25 11.38 -4.02 3.61
CA GLU A 25 9.94 -3.99 3.96
C GLU A 25 9.46 -2.57 4.29
N SER A 26 8.33 -2.15 3.72
CA SER A 26 7.68 -0.88 4.04
C SER A 26 6.29 -1.13 4.59
N ILE A 27 5.92 -0.37 5.62
CA ILE A 27 4.62 -0.47 6.29
C ILE A 27 3.87 0.83 6.03
N ILE A 28 2.67 0.72 5.48
CA ILE A 28 1.80 1.87 5.18
C ILE A 28 0.57 1.80 6.08
N ASN A 29 0.48 2.73 7.03
CA ASN A 29 -0.65 2.85 7.95
C ASN A 29 -1.81 3.63 7.30
N GLU A 30 -3.03 3.44 7.84
CA GLU A 30 -4.26 4.09 7.36
C GLU A 30 -4.62 3.77 5.90
N ALA A 31 -4.36 2.53 5.45
CA ALA A 31 -4.66 2.06 4.09
C ALA A 31 -6.16 2.16 3.71
N THR A 32 -7.06 2.35 4.68
CA THR A 32 -8.50 2.59 4.47
C THR A 32 -8.77 3.83 3.60
N GLN A 33 -7.88 4.82 3.59
CA GLN A 33 -8.01 5.98 2.70
C GLN A 33 -7.84 5.60 1.23
N VAL A 34 -6.98 4.62 0.92
CA VAL A 34 -6.74 4.13 -0.44
C VAL A 34 -7.95 3.34 -0.95
N ASP A 35 -8.59 2.58 -0.06
CA ASP A 35 -9.73 1.73 -0.39
C ASP A 35 -10.93 2.54 -0.94
N ARG A 36 -11.04 3.83 -0.59
CA ARG A 36 -12.09 4.73 -1.08
C ARG A 36 -12.05 4.95 -2.59
N GLY A 37 -10.92 4.75 -3.25
CA GLY A 37 -10.78 4.88 -4.71
C GLY A 37 -10.13 3.69 -5.40
N TYR A 38 -9.53 2.77 -4.66
CA TYR A 38 -8.91 1.55 -5.17
C TYR A 38 -9.37 0.35 -4.35
N GLU A 39 -10.53 -0.19 -4.73
CA GLU A 39 -11.09 -1.38 -4.08
C GLU A 39 -10.11 -2.55 -4.12
N LYS A 40 -9.76 -3.07 -2.93
CA LYS A 40 -8.92 -4.26 -2.74
C LYS A 40 -7.62 -4.19 -3.55
N ILE A 41 -6.95 -3.04 -3.49
CA ILE A 41 -5.76 -2.77 -4.31
C ILE A 41 -4.66 -3.82 -4.05
N GLU A 42 -4.50 -4.29 -2.81
CA GLU A 42 -3.55 -5.32 -2.45
C GLU A 42 -3.83 -6.64 -3.18
N GLU A 43 -5.10 -7.07 -3.29
CA GLU A 43 -5.46 -8.32 -3.97
C GLU A 43 -5.15 -8.21 -5.47
N ARG A 44 -5.42 -7.05 -6.06
CA ARG A 44 -5.15 -6.79 -7.48
C ARG A 44 -3.64 -6.78 -7.76
N LEU A 45 -2.85 -6.15 -6.89
CA LEU A 45 -1.40 -6.11 -7.02
C LEU A 45 -0.76 -7.48 -6.77
N GLN A 46 -1.25 -8.25 -5.79
CA GLN A 46 -0.82 -9.64 -5.56
C GLN A 46 -1.04 -10.52 -6.80
N ARG A 47 -2.17 -10.36 -7.50
CA ARG A 47 -2.44 -11.07 -8.77
C ARG A 47 -1.46 -10.72 -9.88
N LEU A 48 -0.80 -9.55 -9.79
CA LEU A 48 0.27 -9.14 -10.70
C LEU A 48 1.66 -9.56 -10.21
N GLY A 49 1.76 -10.28 -9.10
CA GLY A 49 3.01 -10.78 -8.51
C GLY A 49 3.66 -9.83 -7.51
N ALA A 50 2.97 -8.79 -7.05
CA ALA A 50 3.50 -7.92 -6.01
C ALA A 50 3.53 -8.62 -4.64
N ASP A 51 4.66 -8.50 -3.93
CA ASP A 51 4.78 -8.90 -2.53
C ASP A 51 4.21 -7.79 -1.63
N ILE A 52 2.90 -7.84 -1.42
CA ILE A 52 2.15 -6.91 -0.59
C ILE A 52 1.09 -7.69 0.17
N ARG A 53 0.80 -7.31 1.40
CA ARG A 53 -0.24 -7.93 2.24
C ARG A 53 -0.89 -6.89 3.13
N ARG A 54 -2.19 -7.03 3.36
CA ARG A 54 -2.89 -6.23 4.37
C ARG A 54 -2.71 -6.89 5.72
N VAL A 55 -2.23 -6.12 6.69
CA VAL A 55 -2.11 -6.53 8.08
C VAL A 55 -3.12 -5.74 8.90
N LYS A 56 -3.78 -6.41 9.85
CA LYS A 56 -4.56 -5.76 10.91
C LYS A 56 -3.76 -5.93 12.20
N ASP A 57 -3.50 -4.83 12.88
CA ASP A 57 -3.24 -4.85 14.31
C ASP A 57 -4.55 -5.06 15.08
#